data_AF-A0A2L2WXP9-F1
#
_entry.id   AF-A0A2L2WXP9-F1
#
_cell.length_a   1.000
_cell.length_b   1.000
_cell.length_c   1.000
_cell.angle_alpha   90.00
_cell.angle_beta   90.00
_cell.angle_gamma   90.00
#
_symmetry.space_group_name_H-M   'P 1'
#
loop_
_entity.id
_entity.type
_entity.pdbx_description
1 polymer ?
#
loop_
_entity_poly.entity_id
_entity_poly.type
_entity_poly.pdbx_seq_one_letter_code
_entity_poly.pdbx_strand_id
1 'polypeptide(L)'
;MKMKFNDQKKLYRQNALTQTDILYLPDSRGLDVTAVSSKCADIIRSIHGSMSRLAPMGDDERRSLWFEVKGKRWEWYRLSVSTYKDRHYLYITGDTYDHHVFCDKDDCNSRHCFYEDELVGIFSKIEKYVAGLVDNILSAPEQYNLYVEKYLSYYRREGLIIRGIKRNV
;
A
#
# COMPACT_ATOMS: atom_id res chain seq x y z
N MET A 1 14.59 -15.01 18.05
CA MET A 1 15.06 -13.84 18.84
C MET A 1 14.27 -12.62 18.38
N LYS A 2 13.57 -11.89 19.27
CA LYS A 2 12.77 -10.71 18.85
C LYS A 2 13.70 -9.54 18.54
N MET A 3 13.56 -8.95 17.35
CA MET A 3 14.29 -7.75 16.93
C MET A 3 14.00 -6.58 17.89
N LYS A 4 15.00 -5.75 18.20
CA LYS A 4 14.79 -4.57 19.06
C LYS A 4 13.88 -3.56 18.35
N PHE A 5 13.10 -2.81 19.12
CA PHE A 5 12.10 -1.88 18.57
C PHE A 5 12.68 -0.81 17.63
N ASN A 6 13.87 -0.29 17.92
CA ASN A 6 14.51 0.69 17.04
C ASN A 6 14.94 0.08 15.70
N ASP A 7 15.35 -1.19 15.71
CA ASP A 7 15.74 -1.91 14.50
C ASP A 7 14.50 -2.21 13.63
N GLN A 8 13.35 -2.55 14.26
CA GLN A 8 12.09 -2.72 13.55
C GLN A 8 11.64 -1.43 12.84
N LYS A 9 11.70 -0.29 13.55
CA LYS A 9 11.41 1.02 12.93
C LYS A 9 12.34 1.31 11.76
N LYS A 10 13.63 1.03 11.91
CA LYS A 10 14.61 1.25 10.83
C LYS A 10 14.29 0.39 9.60
N LEU A 11 13.92 -0.87 9.82
CA LEU A 11 13.56 -1.81 8.76
C LEU A 11 12.30 -1.37 7.99
N TYR A 12 11.19 -1.15 8.68
CA TYR A 12 9.91 -0.84 8.03
C TYR A 12 9.80 0.59 7.50
N ARG A 13 10.68 1.49 7.95
CA ARG A 13 10.76 2.88 7.46
C ARG A 13 11.88 3.09 6.44
N GLN A 14 12.61 2.04 6.06
CA GLN A 14 13.66 2.15 5.06
C GLN A 14 13.05 2.59 3.73
N ASN A 15 13.54 3.71 3.18
CA ASN A 15 13.02 4.33 1.96
C ASN A 15 11.51 4.64 2.02
N ALA A 16 10.98 4.88 3.22
CA ALA A 16 9.57 5.23 3.40
C ALA A 16 9.17 6.42 2.54
N LEU A 17 7.94 6.37 2.04
CA LEU A 17 7.30 7.49 1.37
C LEU A 17 7.22 8.70 2.30
N THR A 18 7.24 9.88 1.71
CA THR A 18 7.06 11.14 2.42
C THR A 18 5.65 11.67 2.26
N GLN A 19 5.23 12.55 3.18
CA GLN A 19 3.93 13.22 3.08
C GLN A 19 3.83 14.02 1.77
N THR A 20 4.95 14.56 1.28
CA THR A 20 5.03 15.20 -0.03
C THR A 20 4.72 14.21 -1.16
N ASP A 21 5.26 12.99 -1.13
CA ASP A 21 4.93 11.98 -2.14
C ASP A 21 3.43 11.67 -2.18
N ILE A 22 2.76 11.66 -1.02
CA ILE A 22 1.31 11.46 -0.93
C ILE A 22 0.53 12.68 -1.43
N LEU A 23 0.93 13.90 -1.06
CA LEU A 23 0.24 15.14 -1.44
C LEU A 23 0.18 15.38 -2.96
N TYR A 24 1.14 14.86 -3.70
CA TYR A 24 1.16 14.94 -5.17
C TYR A 24 0.31 13.86 -5.85
N LEU A 25 -0.25 12.90 -5.09
CA LEU A 25 -1.20 11.95 -5.63
C LEU A 25 -2.55 12.64 -5.91
N PRO A 26 -3.18 12.36 -7.06
CA PRO A 26 -4.56 12.78 -7.33
C PRO A 26 -5.51 12.36 -6.20
N ASP A 27 -6.21 13.33 -5.64
CA ASP A 27 -7.24 13.08 -4.63
C ASP A 27 -8.45 12.36 -5.28
N SER A 28 -8.95 11.32 -4.62
CA SER A 28 -10.09 10.52 -5.09
C SER A 28 -11.28 10.76 -4.15
N ARG A 29 -12.28 11.51 -4.62
CA ARG A 29 -13.48 11.80 -3.83
C ARG A 29 -14.57 10.77 -4.12
N GLY A 30 -15.17 10.22 -3.07
CA GLY A 30 -16.29 9.28 -3.20
C GLY A 30 -15.87 7.98 -3.92
N LEU A 31 -16.42 7.75 -5.11
CA LEU A 31 -16.12 6.58 -5.96
C LEU A 31 -15.19 6.93 -7.13
N ASP A 32 -14.59 8.12 -7.14
CA ASP A 32 -13.70 8.55 -8.21
C ASP A 32 -12.47 7.63 -8.27
N VAL A 33 -12.12 7.19 -9.49
CA VAL A 33 -10.91 6.40 -9.78
C VAL A 33 -10.08 7.14 -10.82
N THR A 34 -8.79 7.31 -10.55
CA THR A 34 -7.85 7.88 -11.51
C THR A 34 -7.33 6.77 -12.41
N ALA A 35 -7.69 6.79 -13.70
CA ALA A 35 -7.01 5.91 -14.65
C ALA A 35 -5.65 6.52 -14.99
N VAL A 36 -4.64 5.66 -15.03
CA VAL A 36 -3.26 6.08 -15.23
C VAL A 36 -2.77 5.75 -16.63
N SER A 37 -1.71 6.42 -17.08
CA SER A 37 -1.08 6.13 -18.36
C SER A 37 -0.46 4.73 -18.39
N SER A 38 -0.07 4.26 -19.58
CA SER A 38 0.55 2.94 -19.76
C SER A 38 1.78 2.72 -18.87
N LYS A 39 2.64 3.74 -18.71
CA LYS A 39 3.83 3.66 -17.85
C LYS A 39 3.45 3.43 -16.39
N CYS A 40 2.51 4.22 -15.87
CA CYS A 40 2.02 4.05 -14.50
C CYS A 40 1.26 2.73 -14.33
N ALA A 41 0.54 2.28 -15.36
CA ALA A 41 -0.17 1.00 -15.36
C ALA A 41 0.79 -0.18 -15.20
N ASP A 42 1.95 -0.15 -15.88
CA ASP A 42 2.99 -1.17 -15.73
C ASP A 42 3.55 -1.19 -14.30
N ILE A 43 3.75 -0.02 -13.69
CA ILE A 43 4.17 0.07 -12.28
C ILE A 43 3.09 -0.48 -11.34
N ILE A 44 1.81 -0.17 -11.56
CA ILE A 44 0.70 -0.75 -10.77
C ILE A 44 0.73 -2.28 -10.87
N ARG A 45 0.90 -2.85 -12.07
CA ARG A 45 0.98 -4.32 -12.26
C ARG A 45 2.19 -4.91 -11.55
N SER A 46 3.32 -4.22 -11.54
CA SER A 46 4.50 -4.64 -10.78
C SER A 46 4.27 -4.64 -9.26
N ILE A 47 3.60 -3.61 -8.74
CA ILE A 47 3.15 -3.55 -7.34
C ILE A 47 2.21 -4.72 -7.01
N HIS A 48 1.25 -5.01 -7.90
CA HIS A 48 0.38 -6.19 -7.79
C HIS A 48 1.17 -7.49 -7.74
N GLY A 49 2.16 -7.66 -8.62
CA GLY A 49 3.07 -8.81 -8.61
C GLY A 49 3.78 -8.97 -7.27
N SER A 50 4.33 -7.89 -6.71
CA SER A 50 4.94 -7.89 -5.38
C SER A 50 3.93 -8.29 -4.29
N MET A 51 2.76 -7.65 -4.28
CA MET A 51 1.71 -7.85 -3.29
C MET A 51 1.07 -9.24 -3.36
N SER A 52 1.01 -9.87 -4.54
CA SER A 52 0.42 -11.20 -4.77
C SER A 52 1.02 -12.30 -3.88
N ARG A 53 2.27 -12.09 -3.43
CA ARG A 53 3.00 -12.96 -2.51
C ARG A 53 2.44 -12.95 -1.09
N LEU A 54 1.67 -11.92 -0.73
CA LEU A 54 0.92 -11.86 0.52
C LEU A 54 -0.38 -12.66 0.41
N ALA A 55 -0.85 -13.17 1.54
CA ALA A 55 -2.15 -13.82 1.61
C ALA A 55 -3.29 -12.82 1.32
N PRO A 56 -4.34 -13.23 0.58
CA PRO A 56 -5.54 -12.42 0.41
C PRO A 56 -6.25 -12.21 1.76
N MET A 57 -6.97 -11.09 1.86
CA MET A 57 -7.76 -10.68 3.00
C MET A 57 -9.24 -10.67 2.63
N GLY A 58 -10.04 -11.48 3.34
CA GLY A 58 -11.46 -11.66 3.03
C GLY A 58 -11.69 -12.44 1.74
N ASP A 59 -12.89 -12.31 1.19
CA ASP A 59 -13.34 -13.13 0.05
C ASP A 59 -12.99 -12.51 -1.32
N ASP A 60 -12.71 -11.20 -1.37
CA ASP A 60 -12.51 -10.43 -2.63
C ASP A 60 -11.08 -10.50 -3.20
N GLU A 61 -10.26 -11.46 -2.78
CA GLU A 61 -8.82 -11.58 -3.11
C GLU A 61 -7.99 -10.31 -2.83
N ARG A 62 -8.54 -9.32 -2.14
CA ARG A 62 -7.89 -8.06 -1.81
C ARG A 62 -6.69 -8.32 -0.92
N ARG A 63 -5.57 -7.64 -1.18
CA ARG A 63 -4.37 -7.72 -0.34
C ARG A 63 -4.05 -6.34 0.19
N SER A 64 -3.77 -6.25 1.50
CA SER A 64 -3.49 -4.97 2.14
C SER A 64 -2.29 -5.07 3.08
N LEU A 65 -1.54 -3.98 3.19
CA LEU A 65 -0.51 -3.81 4.21
C LEU A 65 -0.58 -2.40 4.80
N TRP A 66 -0.02 -2.26 6.00
CA TRP A 66 0.12 -1.02 6.74
C TRP A 66 1.56 -0.55 6.64
N PHE A 67 1.73 0.75 6.43
CA PHE A 67 3.04 1.36 6.36
C PHE A 67 3.00 2.76 6.96
N GLU A 68 4.18 3.30 7.28
CA GLU A 68 4.29 4.66 7.78
C GLU A 68 4.86 5.59 6.71
N VAL A 69 4.28 6.77 6.62
CA VAL A 69 4.71 7.89 5.78
C VAL A 69 5.44 8.91 6.64
N LYS A 70 6.55 9.43 6.13
CA LYS A 70 7.38 10.44 6.79
C LYS A 70 6.82 11.85 6.54
N GLY A 71 6.20 12.45 7.55
CA GLY A 71 5.82 13.87 7.58
C GLY A 71 6.50 14.63 8.73
N LYS A 72 5.81 15.63 9.28
CA LYS A 72 6.20 16.27 10.57
C LYS A 72 6.21 15.25 11.72
N ARG A 73 5.33 14.25 11.62
CA ARG A 73 5.30 13.03 12.42
C ARG A 73 5.19 11.84 11.46
N TRP A 74 5.39 10.64 11.98
CA TRP A 74 5.12 9.43 11.22
C TRP A 74 3.62 9.18 11.20
N GLU A 75 3.07 9.02 10.01
CA GLU A 75 1.63 8.87 9.76
C GLU A 75 1.37 7.50 9.17
N TRP A 76 0.31 6.84 9.62
CA TRP A 76 -0.03 5.49 9.14
C TRP A 76 -0.91 5.56 7.91
N TYR A 77 -0.56 4.75 6.91
CA TYR A 77 -1.30 4.55 5.69
C TYR A 77 -1.51 3.06 5.44
N ARG A 78 -2.58 2.75 4.70
CA ARG A 78 -2.87 1.42 4.17
C ARG A 78 -2.70 1.43 2.67
N LEU A 79 -1.89 0.50 2.16
CA LEU A 79 -1.84 0.19 0.73
C LEU A 79 -2.70 -1.05 0.50
N SER A 80 -3.58 -1.02 -0.49
CA SER A 80 -4.36 -2.18 -0.90
C SER A 80 -4.31 -2.37 -2.40
N VAL A 81 -4.35 -3.62 -2.82
CA VAL A 81 -4.51 -4.01 -4.22
C VAL A 81 -5.69 -4.95 -4.37
N SER A 82 -6.44 -4.80 -5.46
CA SER A 82 -7.50 -5.72 -5.86
C SER A 82 -7.63 -5.77 -7.38
N THR A 83 -8.14 -6.89 -7.87
CA THR A 83 -8.36 -7.09 -9.31
C THR A 83 -9.84 -7.27 -9.55
N TYR A 84 -10.42 -6.53 -10.49
CA TYR A 84 -11.82 -6.68 -10.88
C TYR A 84 -12.00 -6.47 -12.37
N LYS A 85 -12.68 -7.40 -13.06
CA LYS A 85 -12.87 -7.36 -14.52
C LYS A 85 -11.57 -7.10 -15.30
N ASP A 86 -10.50 -7.80 -14.92
CA ASP A 86 -9.16 -7.66 -15.53
C ASP A 86 -8.58 -6.23 -15.39
N ARG A 87 -8.95 -5.50 -14.34
CA ARG A 87 -8.40 -4.19 -13.98
C ARG A 87 -7.69 -4.29 -12.64
N HIS A 88 -6.51 -3.70 -12.55
CA HIS A 88 -5.66 -3.68 -11.37
C HIS A 88 -5.85 -2.35 -10.65
N TYR A 89 -6.43 -2.43 -9.45
CA TYR A 89 -6.65 -1.27 -8.61
C TYR A 89 -5.55 -1.15 -7.57
N LEU A 90 -5.08 0.08 -7.35
CA LEU A 90 -4.17 0.44 -6.27
C LEU A 90 -4.85 1.50 -5.40
N TYR A 91 -4.94 1.20 -4.10
CA TYR A 91 -5.51 2.08 -3.10
C TYR A 91 -4.42 2.50 -2.13
N ILE A 92 -4.33 3.81 -1.86
CA ILE A 92 -3.54 4.36 -0.77
C ILE A 92 -4.50 5.16 0.10
N THR A 93 -4.64 4.76 1.35
CA THR A 93 -5.61 5.35 2.29
C THR A 93 -4.93 5.74 3.59
N GLY A 94 -5.02 7.02 3.95
CA GLY A 94 -4.51 7.59 5.20
C GLY A 94 -5.59 7.70 6.27
N ASP A 95 -5.68 8.85 6.93
CA ASP A 95 -6.80 9.20 7.82
C ASP A 95 -7.99 9.77 7.02
N THR A 96 -9.07 10.18 7.70
CA THR A 96 -10.47 10.42 7.25
C THR A 96 -10.71 11.08 5.87
N TYR A 97 -9.70 11.69 5.24
CA TYR A 97 -9.81 12.37 3.95
C TYR A 97 -8.73 11.98 2.92
N ASP A 98 -7.71 11.21 3.29
CA ASP A 98 -6.63 10.82 2.37
C ASP A 98 -7.02 9.51 1.70
N HIS A 99 -7.60 9.60 0.50
CA HIS A 99 -8.02 8.45 -0.28
C HIS A 99 -7.58 8.62 -1.73
N HIS A 100 -6.72 7.73 -2.20
CA HIS A 100 -6.23 7.72 -3.57
C HIS A 100 -6.51 6.37 -4.19
N VAL A 101 -7.24 6.36 -5.32
CA VAL A 101 -7.56 5.15 -6.07
C VAL A 101 -7.06 5.30 -7.50
N PHE A 102 -6.26 4.34 -7.92
CA PHE A 102 -5.69 4.26 -9.25
C PHE A 102 -6.10 2.97 -9.95
N CYS A 103 -6.26 3.04 -11.27
CA CYS A 103 -6.58 1.89 -12.11
C CYS A 103 -5.69 1.87 -13.35
N ASP A 104 -5.19 0.68 -13.69
CA ASP A 104 -4.27 0.44 -14.82
C ASP A 104 -4.93 0.49 -16.21
N LYS A 105 -6.26 0.64 -16.26
CA LYS A 105 -7.07 0.73 -17.48
C LYS A 105 -8.06 1.88 -17.38
N ASP A 106 -8.31 2.54 -18.51
CA ASP A 106 -9.39 3.51 -18.64
C ASP A 106 -10.77 2.85 -18.45
N ASP A 107 -11.70 3.63 -17.89
CA ASP A 107 -13.12 3.29 -17.78
C ASP A 107 -13.96 4.54 -18.09
N CYS A 108 -15.26 4.39 -18.29
CA CYS A 108 -16.17 5.50 -18.61
C CYS A 108 -16.21 6.63 -17.56
N ASN A 109 -15.66 6.40 -16.36
CA ASN A 109 -15.58 7.35 -15.25
C ASN A 109 -14.15 7.82 -14.94
N SER A 110 -13.16 7.53 -15.79
CA SER A 110 -11.77 7.92 -15.50
C SER A 110 -11.53 9.41 -15.61
N ARG A 111 -10.81 9.97 -14.63
CA ARG A 111 -10.13 11.26 -14.78
C ARG A 111 -8.68 11.01 -15.14
N HIS A 112 -8.17 11.74 -16.13
CA HIS A 112 -6.77 11.71 -16.50
C HIS A 112 -5.96 12.68 -15.61
N CYS A 113 -4.82 12.22 -15.13
CA CYS A 113 -3.87 13.07 -14.40
C CYS A 113 -3.05 13.91 -15.38
N PHE A 114 -2.95 15.22 -15.14
CA PHE A 114 -2.23 16.17 -16.01
C PHE A 114 -0.72 16.27 -15.72
N TYR A 115 -0.21 15.60 -14.68
CA TYR A 115 1.20 15.64 -14.25
C TYR A 115 1.85 14.25 -14.32
N GLU A 116 1.92 13.69 -15.52
CA GLU A 116 2.30 12.28 -15.74
C GLU A 116 3.72 11.94 -15.26
N ASP A 117 4.72 12.75 -15.57
CA ASP A 117 6.12 12.47 -15.21
C ASP A 117 6.34 12.47 -13.69
N GLU A 118 5.68 13.38 -12.97
CA GLU A 118 5.71 13.44 -11.51
C GLU A 118 5.03 12.19 -10.92
N LEU A 119 3.88 11.79 -11.46
CA LEU A 119 3.14 10.61 -11.03
C LEU A 119 3.95 9.31 -11.26
N VAL A 120 4.61 9.17 -12.41
CA VAL A 120 5.53 8.05 -12.69
C VAL A 120 6.65 8.00 -11.67
N GLY A 121 7.23 9.15 -11.31
CA GLY A 121 8.27 9.26 -10.30
C GLY A 121 7.79 8.79 -8.91
N ILE A 122 6.58 9.21 -8.51
CA ILE A 122 5.98 8.80 -7.23
C ILE A 122 5.66 7.31 -7.23
N PHE A 123 5.08 6.79 -8.32
CA PHE A 123 4.75 5.37 -8.45
C PHE A 123 5.99 4.49 -8.40
N SER A 124 7.08 4.92 -9.01
CA SER A 124 8.37 4.23 -8.94
C SER A 124 8.92 4.17 -7.50
N LYS A 125 8.67 5.20 -6.67
CA LYS A 125 9.02 5.17 -5.24
C LYS A 125 8.13 4.19 -4.48
N ILE A 126 6.82 4.22 -4.74
CA ILE A 126 5.84 3.30 -4.13
C ILE A 126 6.23 1.86 -4.43
N GLU A 127 6.51 1.53 -5.70
CA GLU A 127 6.92 0.20 -6.14
C GLU A 127 8.13 -0.32 -5.36
N LYS A 128 9.23 0.45 -5.34
CA LYS A 128 10.45 0.07 -4.63
C LYS A 128 10.22 -0.12 -3.14
N TYR A 129 9.44 0.78 -2.53
CA TYR A 129 9.14 0.71 -1.10
C TYR A 129 8.26 -0.52 -0.78
N VAL A 130 7.21 -0.77 -1.56
CA VAL A 130 6.30 -1.90 -1.38
C VAL A 130 7.02 -3.22 -1.59
N ALA A 131 7.84 -3.36 -2.63
CA ALA A 131 8.60 -4.58 -2.89
C ALA A 131 9.49 -4.94 -1.68
N GLY A 132 10.27 -3.98 -1.18
CA GLY A 132 11.12 -4.19 0.00
C GLY A 132 10.32 -4.43 1.29
N LEU A 133 9.18 -3.76 1.46
CA LEU A 133 8.31 -3.98 2.61
C LEU A 133 7.70 -5.38 2.59
N VAL A 134 7.25 -5.86 1.43
CA VAL A 134 6.75 -7.24 1.27
C VAL A 134 7.87 -8.25 1.56
N ASP A 135 9.08 -8.04 1.06
CA ASP A 135 10.22 -8.93 1.36
C ASP A 135 10.49 -9.01 2.86
N ASN A 136 10.47 -7.87 3.54
CA ASN A 136 10.64 -7.79 4.99
C ASN A 136 9.51 -8.51 5.73
N ILE A 137 8.25 -8.32 5.32
CA ILE A 137 7.08 -8.99 5.88
C ILE A 137 7.21 -10.50 5.73
N LEU A 138 7.52 -11.00 4.53
CA LEU A 138 7.62 -12.43 4.25
C LEU A 138 8.78 -13.08 5.01
N SER A 139 9.88 -12.36 5.25
CA SER A 139 11.01 -12.86 6.04
C SER A 139 10.66 -13.09 7.51
N ALA A 140 9.75 -12.30 8.08
CA ALA A 140 9.36 -12.38 9.49
C ALA A 140 7.92 -11.87 9.75
N PRO A 141 6.86 -12.59 9.33
CA PRO A 141 5.49 -12.09 9.38
C PRO A 141 5.01 -11.73 10.79
N GLU A 142 5.38 -12.54 11.79
CA GLU A 142 5.04 -12.30 13.19
C GLU A 142 5.67 -10.99 13.72
N GLN A 143 6.87 -10.64 13.25
CA GLN A 143 7.52 -9.39 13.66
C GLN A 143 6.81 -8.18 13.10
N TYR A 144 6.34 -8.26 11.86
CA TYR A 144 5.54 -7.20 11.25
C TYR A 144 4.19 -7.05 11.95
N ASN A 145 3.50 -8.15 12.25
CA ASN A 145 2.23 -8.09 12.98
C ASN A 145 2.40 -7.46 14.37
N LEU A 146 3.44 -7.85 15.12
CA LEU A 146 3.76 -7.23 16.41
C LEU A 146 4.11 -5.73 16.27
N TYR A 147 4.76 -5.34 15.17
CA TYR A 147 5.08 -3.95 14.89
C TYR A 147 3.80 -3.12 14.69
N VAL A 148 2.90 -3.58 13.82
CA VAL A 148 1.60 -2.94 13.57
C VAL A 148 0.77 -2.91 14.85
N GLU A 149 0.68 -4.03 15.58
CA GLU A 149 -0.06 -4.12 16.84
C GLU A 149 0.47 -3.18 17.94
N LYS A 150 1.76 -2.84 17.90
CA LYS A 150 2.35 -1.94 18.88
C LYS A 150 2.15 -0.46 18.54
N TYR A 151 2.23 -0.11 17.26
CA TYR A 151 2.37 1.30 16.84
C TYR A 151 1.16 1.88 16.10
N LEU A 152 0.27 1.05 15.53
CA LEU A 152 -0.98 1.50 14.93
C LEU A 152 -2.11 1.41 15.96
N SER A 153 -2.92 2.46 16.13
CA SER A 153 -4.06 2.42 17.06
C SER A 153 -5.04 1.30 16.71
N TYR A 154 -5.56 0.58 17.70
CA TYR A 154 -6.50 -0.54 17.52
C TYR A 154 -7.70 -0.17 16.64
N TYR A 155 -8.27 1.03 16.82
CA TYR A 155 -9.43 1.51 16.07
C TYR A 155 -9.18 1.73 14.58
N ARG A 156 -7.91 1.80 14.17
CA ARG A 156 -7.52 1.94 12.75
C ARG A 156 -7.19 0.61 12.09
N ARG A 157 -7.13 -0.49 12.84
CA ARG A 157 -6.76 -1.81 12.33
C ARG A 157 -7.97 -2.49 11.69
N GLU A 158 -8.54 -1.85 10.67
CA GLU A 158 -9.56 -2.46 9.83
C GLU A 158 -8.91 -3.33 8.74
N GLY A 159 -9.39 -4.56 8.62
CA GLY A 159 -8.72 -5.64 7.91
C GLY A 159 -7.87 -6.46 8.88
N LEU A 160 -8.12 -7.77 8.92
CA LEU A 160 -7.45 -8.72 9.80
C LEU A 160 -5.93 -8.51 9.73
N ILE A 161 -5.34 -8.01 10.82
CA ILE A 161 -3.97 -8.37 11.17
C ILE A 161 -3.96 -9.89 11.10
N ILE A 162 -3.03 -10.49 10.35
CA ILE A 162 -2.95 -11.94 10.17
C ILE A 162 -2.89 -12.60 11.55
N ARG A 163 -4.04 -12.99 12.09
CA ARG A 163 -4.18 -13.99 13.14
C ARG A 163 -4.29 -15.30 12.40
N GLY A 164 -3.15 -15.98 12.28
CA GLY A 164 -3.08 -17.33 11.75
C GLY A 164 -2.31 -17.41 10.44
N ILE A 165 -1.00 -17.64 10.56
CA ILE A 165 -0.38 -18.67 9.73
C ILE A 165 -1.28 -19.90 9.90
N LYS A 166 -1.98 -20.33 8.84
CA LYS A 166 -2.57 -21.67 8.84
C LYS A 166 -1.44 -22.64 9.16
N ARG A 167 -1.40 -23.14 10.39
CA ARG A 167 -0.69 -24.38 10.69
C ARG A 167 -1.42 -25.42 9.87
N ASN A 168 -0.77 -25.95 8.85
CA ASN A 168 -1.20 -27.19 8.25
C ASN A 168 -1.28 -28.21 9.40
N VAL A 169 -2.49 -28.70 9.65
CA VAL A 169 -2.70 -30.01 10.27
C VAL A 169 -2.73 -31.00 9.12
#